data_AF-A0A0W1AA63-F1
#
_entry.id   AF-A0A0W1AA63-F1
#
_cell.length_a   1.000
_cell.length_b   1.000
_cell.length_c   1.000
_cell.angle_alpha   90.00
_cell.angle_beta   90.00
_cell.angle_gamma   90.00
#
_symmetry.space_group_name_H-M   'P 1'
#
loop_
_entity.id
_entity.type
_entity.pdbx_description
1 polymer ?
#
loop_
_entity_poly.entity_id
_entity_poly.type
_entity_poly.pdbx_seq_one_letter_code
_entity_poly.pdbx_strand_id
1 'polypeptide(L)'
;MNSTRKPFNLAEARIQASLLLKSLRSSASAQALKRFRLFLDVDDCVSADVLLKKIKLKHALAVIAMEHGFKSWLDLKMQLYFIVGGYLNLWFADYAEARLVLQEKGGYLLPYKHQFFICSANYIKHIGFDPDDPDWEKIGFDWAKPSNQMAWQRLYKKWKKSVRMANSGV
;
A
#
# COMPACT_ATOMS: atom_id res chain seq x y z
N MET A 1 -18.99 24.21 4.55
CA MET A 1 -18.56 23.32 5.65
C MET A 1 -17.33 22.54 5.20
N ASN A 2 -16.14 23.10 5.42
CA ASN A 2 -14.88 22.43 5.09
C ASN A 2 -14.60 21.38 6.16
N SER A 3 -15.09 20.16 5.94
CA SER A 3 -14.56 19.00 6.66
C SER A 3 -13.08 18.91 6.29
N THR A 4 -12.21 19.30 7.22
CA THR A 4 -10.77 19.05 7.17
C THR A 4 -10.61 17.53 7.11
N ARG A 5 -10.60 16.97 5.88
CA ARG A 5 -10.41 15.54 5.67
C ARG A 5 -9.06 15.19 6.28
N LYS A 6 -9.08 14.50 7.42
CA LYS A 6 -7.85 13.98 8.04
C LYS A 6 -7.11 13.16 6.98
N PRO A 7 -5.79 13.37 6.80
CA PRO A 7 -5.03 12.60 5.83
C PRO A 7 -5.12 11.12 6.18
N PHE A 8 -5.50 10.31 5.19
CA PHE A 8 -5.62 8.87 5.36
C PHE A 8 -4.26 8.29 5.77
N ASN A 9 -4.22 7.64 6.92
CA ASN A 9 -3.00 7.10 7.51
C ASN A 9 -3.27 5.72 8.13
N LEU A 10 -2.22 5.08 8.66
CA LEU A 10 -2.33 3.73 9.21
C LEU A 10 -3.25 3.60 10.42
N ALA A 11 -3.35 4.63 11.26
CA ALA A 11 -4.25 4.62 12.40
C ALA A 11 -5.71 4.67 11.92
N GLU A 12 -6.01 5.58 10.98
CA GLU A 12 -7.33 5.72 10.39
C GLU A 12 -7.77 4.42 9.69
N ALA A 13 -6.89 3.80 8.91
CA ALA A 13 -7.20 2.53 8.24
C ALA A 13 -7.53 1.40 9.23
N ARG A 14 -6.86 1.34 10.38
CA ARG A 14 -7.15 0.36 11.45
C ARG A 14 -8.48 0.63 12.15
N ILE A 15 -8.81 1.91 12.39
CA ILE A 15 -10.09 2.32 12.95
C ILE A 15 -11.22 1.90 12.01
N GLN A 16 -11.12 2.23 10.72
CA GLN A 16 -12.11 1.85 9.71
C GLN A 16 -12.29 0.34 9.61
N ALA A 17 -11.20 -0.44 9.64
CA ALA A 17 -11.28 -1.90 9.60
C ALA A 17 -11.97 -2.49 10.84
N SER A 18 -11.71 -1.90 12.02
CA SER A 18 -12.34 -2.33 13.28
C SER A 18 -13.83 -2.00 13.29
N LEU A 19 -14.21 -0.81 12.83
CA LEU A 19 -15.61 -0.40 12.67
C LEU A 19 -16.35 -1.27 11.67
N LEU A 20 -15.74 -1.59 10.52
CA LEU A 20 -16.29 -2.49 9.52
C LEU A 20 -16.52 -3.89 10.08
N LEU A 21 -15.57 -4.43 10.85
CA LEU A 21 -15.73 -5.75 11.47
C LEU A 21 -16.82 -5.73 12.55
N LYS A 22 -16.92 -4.64 13.32
CA LYS A 22 -17.95 -4.48 14.35
C LYS A 22 -19.35 -4.37 13.74
N SER A 23 -19.53 -3.54 12.70
CA SER A 23 -20.82 -3.37 12.02
C SER A 23 -21.32 -4.66 11.37
N LEU A 24 -20.40 -5.49 10.88
CA LEU A 24 -20.72 -6.81 10.37
C LEU A 24 -21.26 -7.73 11.48
N ARG A 25 -20.68 -7.69 12.68
CA ARG A 25 -21.03 -8.58 13.80
C ARG A 25 -22.24 -8.13 14.62
N SER A 26 -22.47 -6.83 14.73
CA SER A 26 -23.51 -6.28 15.64
C SER A 26 -24.90 -6.20 15.01
N SER A 27 -24.98 -5.93 13.70
CA SER A 27 -26.25 -5.66 13.03
C SER A 27 -26.38 -6.34 11.67
N ALA A 28 -25.46 -7.25 11.32
CA ALA A 28 -25.39 -7.91 10.02
C ALA A 28 -25.59 -6.93 8.86
N SER A 29 -24.89 -5.79 8.92
CA SER A 29 -25.05 -4.72 7.92
C SER A 29 -24.88 -5.28 6.50
N ALA A 30 -25.95 -5.19 5.69
CA ALA A 30 -25.94 -5.63 4.30
C ALA A 30 -24.81 -4.96 3.50
N GLN A 31 -24.51 -3.70 3.80
CA GLN A 31 -23.41 -2.97 3.19
C GLN A 31 -22.04 -3.53 3.58
N ALA A 32 -21.84 -3.91 4.85
CA ALA A 32 -20.60 -4.54 5.29
C ALA A 32 -20.42 -5.92 4.63
N LEU A 33 -21.48 -6.73 4.56
CA LEU A 33 -21.48 -8.02 3.89
C LEU A 33 -21.09 -7.90 2.41
N LYS A 34 -21.71 -6.96 1.69
CA LYS A 34 -21.40 -6.70 0.27
C LYS A 34 -19.92 -6.38 0.05
N ARG A 35 -19.34 -5.54 0.91
CA ARG A 35 -17.91 -5.17 0.84
C ARG A 35 -17.00 -6.38 1.03
N PHE A 36 -17.31 -7.28 1.96
CA PHE A 36 -16.54 -8.51 2.16
C PHE A 36 -16.72 -9.53 1.03
N ARG A 37 -17.93 -9.67 0.49
CA ARG A 37 -18.20 -10.57 -0.64
C ARG A 37 -17.43 -10.16 -1.89
N LEU A 38 -17.46 -8.87 -2.22
CA LEU A 38 -16.68 -8.31 -3.32
C LEU A 38 -15.19 -8.58 -3.18
N PHE A 39 -14.65 -8.50 -1.94
CA PHE A 39 -13.24 -8.77 -1.67
C PHE A 39 -12.87 -10.26 -1.72
N LEU A 40 -13.72 -11.13 -1.16
CA LEU A 40 -13.45 -12.56 -1.08
C LEU A 40 -13.80 -13.32 -2.35
N ASP A 41 -14.38 -12.64 -3.35
CA ASP A 41 -14.93 -13.23 -4.56
C ASP A 41 -15.92 -14.36 -4.23
N VAL A 42 -16.84 -14.06 -3.32
CA VAL A 42 -17.84 -15.01 -2.81
C VAL A 42 -19.22 -14.61 -3.29
N ASP A 43 -19.93 -15.56 -3.90
CA ASP A 43 -21.29 -15.37 -4.37
C ASP A 43 -22.25 -14.93 -3.25
N ASP A 44 -23.25 -14.15 -3.64
CA ASP A 44 -24.29 -13.65 -2.74
C ASP A 44 -25.14 -14.76 -2.10
N CYS A 45 -25.14 -15.96 -2.69
CA CYS A 45 -25.83 -17.14 -2.20
C CYS A 45 -25.19 -17.74 -0.93
N VAL A 46 -23.93 -17.40 -0.61
CA VAL A 46 -23.28 -17.87 0.61
C VAL A 46 -23.87 -17.18 1.83
N SER A 47 -24.37 -17.98 2.77
CA SER A 47 -24.97 -17.51 4.01
C SER A 47 -24.03 -16.58 4.80
N ALA A 48 -24.59 -15.47 5.29
CA ALA A 48 -23.89 -14.51 6.12
C ALA A 48 -23.28 -15.16 7.37
N ASP A 49 -23.93 -16.17 7.96
CA ASP A 49 -23.44 -16.86 9.16
C ASP A 49 -22.14 -17.65 8.90
N VAL A 50 -22.04 -18.27 7.72
CA VAL A 50 -20.83 -18.99 7.30
C VAL A 50 -19.69 -18.01 7.08
N LEU A 51 -19.98 -16.85 6.49
CA LEU A 51 -19.01 -15.80 6.23
C LEU A 51 -18.50 -15.17 7.54
N LEU A 52 -19.42 -14.86 8.47
CA LEU A 52 -19.12 -14.30 9.78
C LEU A 52 -18.15 -15.18 10.59
N LYS A 53 -18.31 -16.50 10.54
CA LYS A 53 -17.42 -17.46 11.21
C LYS A 53 -16.00 -17.45 10.64
N LYS A 54 -15.83 -17.10 9.36
CA LYS A 54 -14.52 -17.08 8.68
C LYS A 54 -13.83 -15.71 8.73
N ILE A 55 -14.58 -14.62 8.86
CA ILE A 55 -14.04 -13.26 8.80
C ILE A 55 -13.24 -12.91 10.06
N LYS A 56 -12.00 -12.47 9.85
CA LYS A 56 -11.08 -11.97 10.87
C LYS A 56 -10.67 -10.52 10.53
N LEU A 57 -10.10 -9.82 11.51
CA LEU A 57 -9.62 -8.44 11.33
C LEU A 57 -8.67 -8.28 10.14
N LYS A 58 -7.83 -9.29 9.83
CA LYS A 58 -6.95 -9.26 8.66
C LYS A 58 -7.71 -9.10 7.33
N HIS A 59 -8.92 -9.64 7.22
CA HIS A 59 -9.75 -9.49 6.02
C HIS A 59 -10.34 -8.09 5.96
N ALA A 60 -10.78 -7.54 7.10
CA ALA A 60 -11.28 -6.16 7.15
C ALA A 60 -10.19 -5.15 6.76
N LEU A 61 -8.96 -5.35 7.23
CA LEU A 61 -7.80 -4.54 6.83
C LEU A 61 -7.51 -4.62 5.32
N ALA A 62 -7.68 -5.80 4.71
CA ALA A 62 -7.49 -5.98 3.27
C ALA A 62 -8.58 -5.25 2.47
N VAL A 63 -9.85 -5.35 2.90
CA VAL A 63 -10.98 -4.60 2.30
C VAL A 63 -10.71 -3.11 2.33
N ILE A 64 -10.34 -2.55 3.49
CA ILE A 64 -10.02 -1.11 3.61
C ILE A 64 -8.84 -0.73 2.71
N ALA A 65 -7.80 -1.57 2.62
CA ALA A 65 -6.67 -1.26 1.74
C ALA A 65 -7.10 -1.13 0.27
N MET A 66 -7.90 -2.09 -0.21
CA MET A 66 -8.35 -2.11 -1.61
C MET A 66 -9.29 -0.97 -1.96
N GLU A 67 -10.21 -0.61 -1.06
CA GLU A 67 -11.11 0.52 -1.27
C GLU A 67 -10.38 1.86 -1.35
N HIS A 68 -9.22 1.98 -0.71
CA HIS A 68 -8.37 3.16 -0.81
C HIS A 68 -7.39 3.11 -1.99
N GLY A 69 -7.51 2.10 -2.84
CA GLY A 69 -6.76 1.93 -4.08
C GLY A 69 -5.43 1.18 -3.93
N PHE A 70 -5.19 0.52 -2.80
CA PHE A 70 -3.98 -0.28 -2.58
C PHE A 70 -4.23 -1.76 -2.92
N LYS A 71 -3.25 -2.43 -3.53
CA LYS A 71 -3.40 -3.85 -3.89
C LYS A 71 -3.48 -4.78 -2.66
N SER A 72 -2.88 -4.38 -1.54
CA SER A 72 -2.88 -5.16 -0.30
C SER A 72 -2.64 -4.29 0.93
N TRP A 73 -2.88 -4.87 2.12
CA TRP A 73 -2.51 -4.23 3.39
C TRP A 73 -0.99 -3.98 3.51
N LEU A 74 -0.18 -4.82 2.87
CA LEU A 74 1.26 -4.61 2.82
C LEU A 74 1.59 -3.37 1.98
N ASP A 75 0.98 -3.23 0.81
CA ASP A 75 1.18 -2.09 -0.08
C ASP A 75 0.74 -0.79 0.59
N LEU A 76 -0.43 -0.76 1.23
CA LEU A 76 -0.89 0.39 2.00
C LEU A 76 0.15 0.81 3.05
N LYS A 77 0.64 -0.16 3.83
CA LYS A 77 1.66 0.11 4.85
C LYS A 77 2.98 0.62 4.28
N MET A 78 3.32 0.30 3.04
CA MET A 78 4.59 0.73 2.46
C MET A 78 4.43 2.07 1.76
N GLN A 79 3.46 2.16 0.87
CA GLN A 79 3.27 3.31 -0.01
C GLN A 79 2.89 4.56 0.78
N LEU A 80 2.22 4.44 1.93
CA LEU A 80 1.98 5.59 2.81
C LEU A 80 3.28 6.17 3.41
N TYR A 81 4.34 5.37 3.60
CA TYR A 81 5.65 5.89 4.01
C TYR A 81 6.44 6.46 2.83
N PHE A 82 6.13 6.04 1.60
CA PHE A 82 6.80 6.58 0.44
C PHE A 82 6.42 8.04 0.24
N ILE A 83 5.19 8.44 0.59
CA ILE A 83 4.72 9.81 0.35
C ILE A 83 5.22 10.77 1.41
N VAL A 84 6.27 11.51 1.05
CA VAL A 84 6.84 12.63 1.82
C VAL A 84 6.87 13.91 0.95
N GLY A 85 6.71 15.06 1.59
CA GLY A 85 6.79 16.37 0.93
C GLY A 85 8.24 16.87 0.79
N GLY A 86 8.43 17.95 0.03
CA GLY A 86 9.74 18.63 -0.09
C GLY A 86 10.66 18.09 -1.18
N TYR A 87 10.15 17.23 -2.07
CA TYR A 87 10.91 16.69 -3.21
C TYR A 87 10.13 16.84 -4.51
N LEU A 88 10.87 16.99 -5.61
CA LEU A 88 10.31 16.97 -6.95
C LEU A 88 10.25 15.53 -7.46
N ASN A 89 9.03 15.04 -7.65
CA ASN A 89 8.74 13.71 -8.20
C ASN A 89 7.99 13.87 -9.52
N LEU A 90 8.26 12.99 -10.48
CA LEU A 90 7.51 12.90 -11.73
C LEU A 90 6.36 11.91 -11.53
N TRP A 91 5.11 12.37 -11.68
CA TRP A 91 3.92 11.58 -11.41
C TRP A 91 3.23 11.12 -12.68
N PHE A 92 2.78 9.87 -12.68
CA PHE A 92 2.15 9.20 -13.82
C PHE A 92 0.91 8.45 -13.36
N ALA A 93 -0.18 8.57 -14.13
CA ALA A 93 -1.37 7.75 -13.94
C ALA A 93 -1.21 6.36 -14.57
N ASP A 94 -0.40 6.25 -15.62
CA ASP A 94 -0.15 5.01 -16.35
C ASP A 94 1.24 4.44 -16.05
N TYR A 95 1.31 3.10 -15.95
CA TYR A 95 2.56 2.41 -15.67
C TYR A 95 3.50 2.39 -16.88
N ALA A 96 2.96 2.22 -18.10
CA ALA A 96 3.78 2.09 -19.29
C ALA A 96 4.50 3.42 -19.59
N GLU A 97 3.80 4.54 -19.43
CA GLU A 97 4.40 5.88 -19.50
C GLU A 97 5.52 6.07 -18.48
N ALA A 98 5.27 5.73 -17.21
CA ALA A 98 6.27 5.84 -16.16
C ALA A 98 7.51 4.98 -16.45
N ARG A 99 7.31 3.77 -17.01
CA ARG A 99 8.41 2.87 -17.37
C ARG A 99 9.27 3.42 -18.51
N LEU A 100 8.67 4.07 -19.51
CA LEU A 100 9.41 4.73 -20.58
C LEU A 100 10.28 5.86 -20.04
N VAL A 101 9.71 6.73 -19.19
CA VAL A 101 10.47 7.83 -18.59
C VAL A 101 11.59 7.31 -17.67
N LEU A 102 11.36 6.21 -16.95
CA LEU A 102 12.40 5.56 -16.14
C LEU A 102 13.58 5.10 -17.01
N GLN A 103 13.31 4.54 -18.19
CA GLN A 103 14.37 4.10 -19.12
C GLN A 103 15.14 5.29 -19.73
N GLU A 104 14.45 6.39 -20.01
CA GLU A 104 15.05 7.59 -20.61
C GLU A 104 15.86 8.41 -19.59
N LYS A 105 15.31 8.64 -18.39
CA LYS A 105 15.85 9.60 -17.40
C LYS A 105 16.48 8.94 -16.18
N GLY A 106 16.28 7.63 -15.99
CA GLY A 106 16.69 6.93 -14.78
C GLY A 106 15.87 7.33 -13.55
N GLY A 107 16.43 7.07 -12.37
CA GLY A 107 15.76 7.28 -11.08
C GLY A 107 15.12 6.00 -10.55
N TYR A 108 14.13 6.16 -9.66
CA TYR A 108 13.50 5.05 -8.96
C TYR A 108 11.98 5.13 -9.09
N LEU A 109 11.39 4.09 -9.69
CA LEU A 109 9.95 4.02 -9.93
C LEU A 109 9.24 3.36 -8.74
N LEU A 110 8.41 4.15 -8.06
CA LEU A 110 7.62 3.71 -6.90
C LEU A 110 6.12 3.79 -7.20
N PRO A 111 5.30 2.83 -6.69
CA PRO A 111 3.85 2.90 -6.80
C PRO A 111 3.23 3.72 -5.66
N TYR A 112 2.11 4.39 -5.95
CA TYR A 112 1.20 4.95 -4.95
C TYR A 112 -0.26 4.81 -5.40
N LYS A 113 -1.02 3.95 -4.71
CA LYS A 113 -2.37 3.55 -5.10
C LYS A 113 -2.40 3.01 -6.54
N HIS A 114 -3.09 3.74 -7.43
CA HIS A 114 -3.20 3.46 -8.87
C HIS A 114 -2.24 4.29 -9.72
N GLN A 115 -1.38 5.09 -9.10
CA GLN A 115 -0.41 5.95 -9.76
C GLN A 115 1.01 5.43 -9.53
N PHE A 116 1.94 6.02 -10.28
CA PHE A 116 3.36 5.74 -10.21
C PHE A 116 4.13 7.06 -10.19
N PHE A 117 5.30 7.06 -9.56
CA PHE A 117 6.16 8.21 -9.62
C PHE A 117 7.64 7.82 -9.67
N ILE A 118 8.42 8.66 -10.34
CA ILE A 118 9.88 8.56 -10.39
C ILE A 118 10.46 9.58 -9.43
N CYS A 119 11.41 9.14 -8.61
CA CYS A 119 12.09 9.96 -7.61
C CYS A 119 13.60 9.79 -7.69
N SER A 120 14.33 10.67 -6.99
CA SER A 120 15.79 10.70 -6.96
C SER A 120 16.39 9.81 -5.87
N ALA A 121 17.70 9.56 -5.93
CA ALA A 121 18.43 8.85 -4.88
C ALA A 121 18.29 9.50 -3.49
N ASN A 122 18.24 10.84 -3.44
CA ASN A 122 18.01 11.58 -2.19
C ASN A 122 16.63 11.26 -1.59
N TYR A 123 15.60 11.12 -2.42
CA TYR A 123 14.27 10.70 -1.97
C TYR A 123 14.31 9.30 -1.37
N ILE A 124 14.92 8.34 -2.08
CA ILE A 124 15.08 6.94 -1.66
C ILE A 124 15.79 6.86 -0.30
N LYS A 125 16.89 7.61 -0.14
CA LYS A 125 17.60 7.72 1.13
C LYS A 125 16.71 8.27 2.24
N HIS A 126 15.95 9.32 1.96
CA HIS A 126 15.09 9.96 2.95
C HIS A 126 13.96 9.03 3.45
N ILE A 127 13.34 8.25 2.57
CA ILE A 127 12.29 7.28 2.95
C ILE A 127 12.86 5.98 3.55
N GLY A 128 14.17 5.92 3.80
CA GLY A 128 14.84 4.90 4.61
C GLY A 128 15.42 3.72 3.82
N PHE A 129 15.48 3.79 2.50
CA PHE A 129 16.24 2.84 1.68
C PHE A 129 17.70 3.28 1.54
N ASP A 130 18.55 2.34 1.17
CA ASP A 130 19.89 2.63 0.67
C ASP A 130 19.80 2.80 -0.86
N PRO A 131 20.08 3.98 -1.44
CA PRO A 131 20.04 4.17 -2.88
C PRO A 131 21.14 3.40 -3.61
N ASP A 132 22.27 3.12 -2.95
CA ASP A 132 23.43 2.46 -3.57
C ASP A 132 23.34 0.92 -3.47
N ASP A 133 22.21 0.39 -2.96
CA ASP A 133 22.00 -1.05 -2.84
C ASP A 133 21.93 -1.70 -4.24
N PRO A 134 22.80 -2.67 -4.56
CA PRO A 134 22.83 -3.28 -5.89
C PRO A 134 21.56 -4.07 -6.23
N ASP A 135 20.71 -4.36 -5.24
CA ASP A 135 19.40 -4.96 -5.50
C ASP A 135 18.45 -3.99 -6.25
N TRP A 136 18.68 -2.67 -6.24
CA TRP A 136 17.92 -1.72 -7.07
C TRP A 136 18.13 -1.96 -8.55
N GLU A 137 19.38 -2.13 -8.98
CA GLU A 137 19.71 -2.46 -10.36
C GLU A 137 19.10 -3.81 -10.77
N LYS A 138 19.16 -4.81 -9.89
CA LYS A 138 18.58 -6.14 -10.16
C LYS A 138 17.07 -6.13 -10.34
N ILE A 139 16.35 -5.18 -9.73
CA ILE A 139 14.92 -4.99 -9.98
C ILE A 139 14.63 -4.00 -11.11
N GLY A 140 15.66 -3.51 -11.80
CA GLY A 140 15.56 -2.54 -12.89
C GLY A 140 15.05 -1.17 -12.41
N PHE A 141 15.41 -0.79 -11.18
CA PHE A 141 14.98 0.43 -10.48
C PHE A 141 13.45 0.58 -10.38
N ASP A 142 12.73 -0.53 -10.46
CA ASP A 142 11.28 -0.58 -10.53
C ASP A 142 10.70 -1.39 -9.38
N TRP A 143 10.22 -0.65 -8.38
CA TRP A 143 9.57 -1.24 -7.23
C TRP A 143 8.17 -1.76 -7.55
N ALA A 144 7.51 -1.18 -8.55
CA ALA A 144 6.12 -1.49 -8.88
C ALA A 144 5.97 -2.82 -9.59
N LYS A 145 6.92 -3.16 -10.48
CA LYS A 145 7.01 -4.44 -11.20
C LYS A 145 8.48 -4.89 -11.27
N PRO A 146 9.03 -5.40 -10.16
CA PRO A 146 10.44 -5.77 -10.11
C PRO A 146 10.75 -6.94 -11.04
N SER A 147 11.84 -6.83 -11.81
CA SER A 147 12.35 -7.93 -12.64
C SER A 147 12.93 -9.09 -11.83
N ASN A 148 13.33 -8.84 -10.57
CA ASN A 148 13.87 -9.85 -9.67
C ASN A 148 13.19 -9.83 -8.30
N GLN A 149 12.29 -10.79 -8.07
CA GLN A 149 11.49 -10.86 -6.85
C GLN A 149 12.35 -11.09 -5.58
N MET A 150 13.45 -11.83 -5.67
CA MET A 150 14.32 -12.08 -4.51
C MET A 150 15.09 -10.82 -4.11
N ALA A 151 15.57 -10.04 -5.08
CA ALA A 151 16.22 -8.75 -4.83
C ALA A 151 15.24 -7.75 -4.18
N TRP A 152 14.02 -7.67 -4.71
CA TRP A 152 12.95 -6.87 -4.11
C TRP A 152 12.67 -7.25 -2.65
N GLN A 153 12.60 -8.55 -2.34
CA GLN A 153 12.38 -9.02 -0.96
C GLN A 153 13.51 -8.64 -0.01
N ARG A 154 14.77 -8.66 -0.48
CA ARG A 154 15.93 -8.23 0.31
C ARG A 154 15.88 -6.73 0.58
N LEU A 155 15.63 -5.90 -0.43
CA LEU A 155 15.42 -4.45 -0.26
C LEU A 155 14.31 -4.17 0.75
N TYR A 156 13.15 -4.83 0.58
CA TYR A 156 12.02 -4.67 1.50
C TYR A 156 12.38 -5.03 2.94
N LYS A 157 13.12 -6.13 3.14
CA LYS A 157 13.58 -6.57 4.47
C LYS A 157 14.54 -5.56 5.10
N LYS A 158 15.46 -4.97 4.33
CA LYS A 158 16.40 -3.93 4.78
C LYS A 158 15.64 -2.65 5.17
N TRP A 159 14.78 -2.15 4.28
CA TRP A 159 13.94 -0.98 4.54
C TRP A 159 13.05 -1.13 5.77
N LYS A 160 12.38 -2.27 5.91
CA LYS A 160 11.52 -2.54 7.08
C LYS A 160 12.30 -2.47 8.39
N LYS A 161 13.57 -2.89 8.41
CA LYS A 161 14.44 -2.73 9.58
C LYS A 161 14.78 -1.26 9.82
N SER A 162 15.17 -0.53 8.77
CA SER A 162 15.48 0.90 8.81
C SER A 162 14.34 1.74 9.39
N VAL A 163 13.12 1.61 8.83
CA VAL A 163 11.93 2.34 9.28
C VAL A 163 11.53 1.96 10.71
N ARG A 164 11.74 0.70 11.12
CA ARG A 164 11.46 0.29 12.50
C ARG A 164 12.43 0.93 13.49
N MET A 165 13.71 1.02 13.15
CA MET A 165 14.71 1.67 14.00
C MET A 165 14.42 3.17 14.14
N ALA A 166 14.08 3.86 13.04
CA ALA A 166 13.70 5.26 13.06
C ALA A 166 12.47 5.56 13.95
N ASN A 167 11.47 4.64 13.97
CA ASN A 167 10.27 4.80 14.80
C ASN A 167 10.44 4.33 16.25
N SER A 168 11.57 3.72 16.63
CA SER A 168 11.82 3.25 18.01
C SER A 168 12.76 4.19 18.80
N GLY A 169 13.21 5.28 18.18
CA GLY A 169 14.13 6.26 18.76
C GLY A 169 13.46 7.55 19.26
N VAL A 170 12.16 7.50 19.54
CA VAL A 170 11.38 8.59 20.17
C VAL A 170 10.72 8.05 21.43
#